data_AF-A0A5E7FSP5-F1
#
_entry.id   AF-A0A5E7FSP5-F1
#
_cell.length_a   1.000
_cell.length_b   1.000
_cell.length_c   1.000
_cell.angle_alpha   90.00
_cell.angle_beta   90.00
_cell.angle_gamma   90.00
#
_symmetry.space_group_name_H-M   'P 1'
#
loop_
_entity.id
_entity.type
_entity.pdbx_description
1 polymer ?
#
loop_
_entity_poly.entity_id
_entity_poly.type
_entity_poly.pdbx_seq_one_letter_code
_entity_poly.pdbx_strand_id
1 'polypeptide(L)' 'MKAKKKPLEVLTPDALGVSTASTTKTLKVEAPATRSAGIKVKSVAELVEKLKNEAKVL' A
#
# COMPACT_ATOMS: atom_id res chain seq x y z
N MET A 1 16.05 -32.71 -14.73
CA MET A 1 16.84 -31.46 -14.69
C MET A 1 17.86 -31.52 -13.57
N LYS A 2 19.17 -31.33 -13.87
CA LYS A 2 20.27 -31.34 -12.88
C LYS A 2 20.05 -30.37 -11.71
N ALA A 3 19.32 -29.26 -11.93
CA ALA A 3 18.98 -28.28 -10.91
C ALA A 3 18.04 -28.79 -9.80
N LYS A 4 17.05 -29.65 -10.13
CA LYS A 4 16.13 -30.24 -9.13
C LYS A 4 16.77 -31.37 -8.32
N LYS A 5 17.96 -31.85 -8.72
CA LYS A 5 18.70 -32.94 -8.05
C LYS A 5 19.79 -32.42 -7.11
N LYS A 6 20.15 -31.13 -7.17
CA LYS A 6 21.08 -30.55 -6.21
C LYS A 6 20.31 -30.32 -4.90
N PRO A 7 20.79 -30.84 -3.76
CA PRO A 7 20.17 -30.52 -2.47
C PRO A 7 20.28 -29.01 -2.24
N LEU A 8 19.16 -28.37 -1.93
CA LEU A 8 19.12 -26.99 -1.47
C LEU A 8 19.33 -27.02 0.04
N GLU A 9 20.45 -26.50 0.49
CA GLU A 9 20.68 -26.32 1.92
C GLU A 9 19.85 -25.15 2.42
N VAL A 10 18.96 -25.44 3.36
CA VAL A 10 18.13 -24.46 4.05
C VAL A 10 18.80 -24.20 5.39
N LEU A 11 19.52 -23.08 5.49
CA LEU A 11 20.11 -22.62 6.74
C LEU A 11 19.17 -21.63 7.41
N THR A 12 18.94 -21.80 8.70
CA THR A 12 18.25 -20.80 9.52
C THR A 12 19.24 -19.70 9.92
N PRO A 13 18.78 -18.46 10.13
CA PRO A 13 19.63 -17.36 10.61
C PRO A 13 20.41 -17.70 11.90
N ASP A 14 19.85 -18.58 12.73
CA ASP A 14 20.48 -19.08 13.95
C ASP A 14 21.78 -19.85 13.69
N ALA A 15 21.85 -20.61 12.59
CA ALA A 15 23.05 -21.34 12.18
C ALA A 15 24.20 -20.40 11.76
N LEU A 16 23.90 -19.14 11.48
CA LEU A 16 24.85 -18.08 11.13
C LEU A 16 25.11 -17.12 12.30
N GLY A 17 24.53 -17.37 13.48
CA GLY A 17 24.68 -16.52 14.67
C GLY A 17 23.99 -15.16 14.55
N VAL A 18 23.01 -15.02 13.66
CA VAL A 18 22.30 -13.76 13.40
C VAL A 18 20.94 -13.76 14.10
N SER A 19 20.69 -12.77 14.96
CA SER A 19 19.39 -12.59 15.62
C SER A 19 18.41 -11.88 14.69
N THR A 20 17.22 -12.46 14.52
CA THR A 20 16.11 -11.90 13.73
C THR A 20 15.11 -11.09 14.56
N ALA A 21 15.51 -10.67 15.77
CA ALA A 21 14.65 -9.88 16.65
C ALA A 21 14.27 -8.53 16.00
N SER A 22 12.99 -8.37 15.66
CA SER A 22 12.45 -7.09 15.19
C SER A 22 12.19 -6.16 16.37
N THR A 23 12.75 -4.95 16.33
CA THR A 23 12.49 -3.90 17.33
C THR A 23 11.20 -3.13 17.04
N THR A 24 10.57 -3.37 15.88
CA THR A 24 9.36 -2.68 15.45
C THR A 24 8.16 -3.62 15.48
N LYS A 25 7.06 -3.12 16.05
CA LYS A 25 5.79 -3.84 16.14
C LYS A 25 4.79 -3.22 15.19
N THR A 26 4.29 -4.00 14.23
CA THR A 26 3.21 -3.58 13.34
C THR A 26 1.92 -3.47 14.16
N LEU A 27 1.47 -2.24 14.42
CA LEU A 27 0.33 -1.97 15.30
C LEU A 27 -1.00 -2.22 14.60
N LYS A 28 -1.10 -1.84 13.33
CA LYS A 28 -2.32 -1.99 12.54
C LYS A 28 -1.97 -1.97 11.05
N VAL A 29 -2.70 -2.77 10.28
CA VAL A 29 -2.63 -2.77 8.82
C VAL A 29 -4.05 -2.54 8.34
N GLU A 30 -4.29 -1.41 7.69
CA GLU A 30 -5.57 -1.09 7.08
C GLU A 30 -5.34 -0.66 5.63
N ALA A 31 -6.26 -1.06 4.75
CA ALA A 31 -6.24 -0.58 3.38
C ALA A 31 -6.52 0.93 3.37
N PRO A 32 -5.86 1.70 2.49
CA PRO A 32 -6.13 3.13 2.37
C PRO A 32 -7.59 3.34 1.98
N ALA A 33 -8.19 4.43 2.47
CA ALA A 33 -9.54 4.80 2.11
C ALA A 33 -9.67 4.86 0.58
N THR A 34 -10.67 4.18 0.03
CA THR A 34 -10.93 4.18 -1.40
C THR A 34 -11.29 5.59 -1.84
N ARG A 35 -10.65 6.07 -2.91
CA ARG A 35 -10.97 7.37 -3.50
C ARG A 35 -12.43 7.34 -3.96
N SER A 36 -13.23 8.32 -3.52
CA SER A 36 -14.60 8.47 -4.00
C SER A 36 -14.62 8.69 -5.51
N ALA A 37 -15.65 8.16 -6.17
CA ALA A 37 -15.84 8.36 -7.60
C ALA A 37 -15.98 9.86 -7.89
N GLY A 38 -15.25 10.34 -8.91
CA GLY A 38 -15.37 11.72 -9.38
C GLY A 38 -16.72 11.97 -10.05
N ILE A 39 -17.14 13.23 -10.08
CA ILE A 39 -18.41 13.65 -10.70
C ILE A 39 -18.11 14.26 -12.07
N LYS A 40 -18.78 13.78 -13.12
CA LYS A 40 -18.77 14.44 -14.45
C LYS A 40 -19.80 15.57 -14.44
N VAL A 41 -19.34 16.80 -14.61
CA VAL A 41 -20.20 17.99 -14.77
C VAL A 41 -20.42 18.29 -16.24
N LYS A 42 -21.58 18.86 -16.58
CA LYS A 42 -21.96 19.15 -17.98
C LYS A 42 -21.54 20.54 -18.43
N SER A 43 -21.25 21.44 -17.50
CA SER A 43 -20.94 22.84 -17.80
C SER A 43 -19.87 23.44 -16.88
N VAL A 44 -19.26 24.54 -17.33
CA VAL A 44 -18.25 25.28 -16.58
C VAL A 44 -18.86 25.95 -15.33
N ALA A 45 -20.12 26.40 -15.42
CA ALA A 45 -20.82 27.00 -14.28
C ALA A 45 -21.01 25.98 -13.13
N GLU A 46 -21.42 24.76 -13.45
CA GLU A 46 -21.55 23.66 -12.48
C GLU A 46 -20.21 23.28 -11.85
N LEU A 47 -19.10 23.39 -12.59
CA LEU A 47 -17.76 23.14 -12.05
C LEU A 47 -17.41 24.19 -10.99
N VAL A 48 -17.63 25.48 -11.29
CA VAL A 48 -17.30 26.58 -10.37
C VAL A 48 -18.16 26.52 -9.10
N GLU A 49 -19.44 26.18 -9.24
CA GLU A 49 -20.35 26.02 -8.11
C GLU A 49 -19.93 24.86 -7.20
N LYS A 50 -19.63 23.68 -7.76
CA LYS A 50 -19.16 22.53 -6.98
C LYS A 50 -17.80 22.76 -6.32
N LEU A 51 -16.89 23.47 -6.98
CA LEU A 51 -15.59 23.81 -6.40
C LEU A 51 -15.71 24.80 -5.22
N LYS A 52 -16.62 25.76 -5.29
CA LYS A 52 -16.87 26.73 -4.21
C LYS A 52 -17.61 26.10 -3.03
N ASN A 53 -18.65 25.31 -3.28
CA ASN A 53 -19.55 24.82 -2.23
C ASN A 53 -19.11 23.49 -1.60
N GLU A 54 -18.66 22.53 -2.40
CA GLU A 54 -18.38 21.15 -1.94
C GLU A 54 -16.88 20.94 -1.66
N ALA A 55 -16.02 21.43 -2.56
CA ALA A 55 -14.58 21.23 -2.44
C ALA A 55 -13.87 22.33 -1.61
N LYS A 56 -14.49 23.52 -1.45
CA LYS A 56 -13.94 24.70 -0.76
C LYS A 56 -12.47 25.00 -1.13
N VAL A 57 -12.15 24.87 -2.41
CA VAL A 57 -10.79 25.13 -2.94
C VAL A 57 -10.67 26.55 -3.52
N LEU A 58 -11.81 27.24 -3.68
CA LEU A 58 -11.96 28.65 -4.07
C LEU A 58 -12.68 29.41 -2.96
#